data_AF-A0A2E2WDW7-F1
#
_entry.id   AF-A0A2E2WDW7-F1
#
_cell.length_a   1.000
_cell.length_b   1.000
_cell.length_c   1.000
_cell.angle_alpha   90.00
_cell.angle_beta   90.00
_cell.angle_gamma   90.00
#
_symmetry.space_group_name_H-M   'P 1'
#
loop_
_entity.id
_entity.type
_entity.pdbx_description
1 polymer ?
#
loop_
_entity_poly.entity_id
_entity_poly.type
_entity_poly.pdbx_seq_one_letter_code
_entity_poly.pdbx_strand_id
1 'polypeptide(L)'
;MLVGSIALGLAVDDTVHFLHNFRRYHQESGSVSSSVSETLHTTGRAVLFSTIALSIGFFAYTQSSLNNLISFGLITGFTIIIALLADLLLAPAMMALIYRNSDSPSK
;
A
#
# COMPACT_ATOMS: atom_id res chain seq x y z
N MET A 1 -13.99 14.10 6.61
CA MET A 1 -12.91 13.75 7.56
C MET A 1 -12.75 12.25 7.73
N LEU A 2 -13.83 11.50 8.01
CA LEU A 2 -13.76 10.05 8.27
C LEU A 2 -13.09 9.23 7.15
N VAL A 3 -13.44 9.48 5.87
CA VAL A 3 -12.79 8.81 4.72
C VAL A 3 -11.28 9.07 4.67
N GLY A 4 -10.86 10.32 4.92
CA GLY A 4 -9.45 10.68 4.94
C GLY A 4 -8.67 9.99 6.07
N SER A 5 -9.29 9.86 7.25
CA SER A 5 -8.70 9.11 8.37
C SER A 5 -8.55 7.62 8.05
N ILE A 6 -9.54 7.01 7.39
CA ILE A 6 -9.45 5.62 6.92
C ILE A 6 -8.31 5.47 5.91
N ALA A 7 -8.29 6.34 4.89
CA ALA A 7 -7.27 6.30 3.85
C ALA A 7 -5.85 6.44 4.42
N LEU A 8 -5.65 7.38 5.34
CA LEU A 8 -4.36 7.61 5.97
C LEU A 8 -3.95 6.43 6.87
N GLY A 9 -4.89 5.84 7.62
CA GLY A 9 -4.63 4.64 8.43
C GLY A 9 -4.20 3.44 7.57
N LEU A 10 -4.89 3.20 6.47
CA LEU A 10 -4.57 2.11 5.53
C LEU A 10 -3.20 2.31 4.88
N ALA A 11 -2.94 3.50 4.33
CA ALA A 11 -1.66 3.79 3.67
C ALA A 11 -0.46 3.65 4.62
N VAL A 12 -0.62 4.09 5.88
CA VAL A 12 0.44 3.94 6.90
C VAL A 12 0.66 2.48 7.26
N ASP A 13 -0.40 1.68 7.44
CA ASP A 13 -0.29 0.25 7.74
C ASP A 13 0.40 -0.52 6.60
N ASP A 14 -0.05 -0.29 5.36
CA ASP A 14 0.51 -0.91 4.15
C ASP A 14 1.99 -0.56 3.98
N THR A 15 2.35 0.71 4.20
CA THR A 15 3.75 1.19 4.16
C THR A 15 4.61 0.53 5.24
N VAL A 16 4.11 0.40 6.47
CA VAL A 16 4.85 -0.25 7.57
C VAL A 16 5.07 -1.73 7.26
N HIS A 17 4.04 -2.42 6.76
CA HIS A 17 4.16 -3.83 6.39
C HIS A 17 5.16 -4.03 5.25
N PHE A 18 5.16 -3.13 4.27
CA PHE A 18 6.12 -3.13 3.15
C PHE A 18 7.56 -2.87 3.63
N LEU A 19 7.79 -1.83 4.42
CA LEU A 19 9.10 -1.46 4.96
C LEU A 19 9.70 -2.57 5.84
N HIS A 20 8.87 -3.19 6.67
CA HIS A 20 9.31 -4.30 7.53
C HIS A 20 9.83 -5.48 6.71
N ASN A 21 9.10 -5.91 5.68
CA ASN A 21 9.51 -7.02 4.81
C ASN A 21 10.68 -6.64 3.92
N PHE A 22 10.70 -5.42 3.36
CA PHE A 22 11.83 -4.92 2.60
C PHE A 22 13.13 -4.96 3.42
N ARG A 23 13.11 -4.47 4.66
CA ARG A 23 14.29 -4.47 5.53
C ARG A 23 14.80 -5.89 5.79
N ARG A 24 13.88 -6.85 5.97
CA ARG A 24 14.22 -8.26 6.12
C ARG A 24 14.90 -8.81 4.87
N TYR A 25 14.30 -8.63 3.69
CA TYR A 25 14.88 -9.11 2.42
C TYR A 25 16.19 -8.41 2.06
N HIS A 26 16.35 -7.15 2.45
CA HIS A 26 17.60 -6.41 2.23
C HIS A 26 18.74 -6.93 3.10
N GLN A 27 18.45 -7.33 4.35
CA GLN A 27 19.42 -8.00 5.21
C GLN A 27 19.82 -9.39 4.68
N GLU A 28 18.90 -10.10 4.05
CA GLU A 28 19.15 -11.44 3.50
C GLU A 28 19.85 -11.42 2.14
N SER A 29 19.48 -10.51 1.23
CA SER A 29 19.96 -10.51 -0.16
C SER A 29 21.07 -9.49 -0.48
N GLY A 30 21.22 -8.43 0.33
CA GLY A 30 22.18 -7.34 0.10
C GLY A 30 21.91 -6.48 -1.15
N SER A 31 20.96 -6.84 -2.01
CA SER A 31 20.60 -6.09 -3.22
C SER A 31 19.25 -5.40 -3.06
N VAL A 32 19.23 -4.08 -3.24
CA VAL A 32 18.03 -3.25 -3.15
C VAL A 32 16.98 -3.69 -4.16
N SER A 33 17.37 -3.92 -5.42
CA SER A 33 16.45 -4.30 -6.48
C SER A 33 15.78 -5.65 -6.22
N SER A 34 16.55 -6.66 -5.79
CA SER A 34 16.00 -7.97 -5.46
C SER A 34 15.07 -7.90 -4.25
N SER A 35 15.42 -7.11 -3.25
CA SER A 35 14.61 -6.92 -2.04
C SER A 35 13.28 -6.23 -2.32
N VAL A 36 13.27 -5.20 -3.17
CA VAL A 36 12.02 -4.53 -3.60
C VAL A 36 11.14 -5.52 -4.35
N SER A 37 11.71 -6.29 -5.28
CA SER A 37 10.95 -7.28 -6.08
C SER A 37 10.31 -8.35 -5.19
N GLU A 38 11.08 -8.92 -4.26
CA GLU A 38 10.59 -9.98 -3.36
C GLU A 38 9.50 -9.45 -2.40
N THR A 39 9.67 -8.23 -1.90
CA THR A 39 8.67 -7.56 -1.06
C THR A 39 7.38 -7.31 -1.83
N LEU A 40 7.48 -6.88 -3.10
CA LEU A 40 6.30 -6.66 -3.94
C LEU A 40 5.56 -7.97 -4.25
N HIS A 41 6.30 -9.06 -4.46
CA HIS A 41 5.71 -10.38 -4.70
C HIS A 41 5.05 -11.00 -3.47
N THR A 42 5.52 -10.68 -2.27
CA THR A 42 4.99 -11.23 -1.02
C THR A 42 3.98 -10.28 -0.39
N THR A 43 4.47 -9.20 0.23
CA THR A 43 3.68 -8.14 0.87
C THR A 43 2.73 -7.47 -0.12
N GLY A 44 3.20 -7.12 -1.32
CA GLY A 44 2.35 -6.44 -2.31
C GLY A 44 1.12 -7.26 -2.70
N ARG A 45 1.25 -8.58 -2.84
CA ARG A 45 0.09 -9.47 -3.10
C ARG A 45 -0.85 -9.54 -1.91
N ALA A 46 -0.32 -9.62 -0.69
CA ALA A 46 -1.14 -9.64 0.52
C ALA A 46 -1.99 -8.37 0.66
N VAL A 47 -1.36 -7.20 0.47
CA VAL A 47 -2.02 -5.89 0.50
C VAL A 47 -3.05 -5.77 -0.63
N LEU A 48 -2.74 -6.22 -1.86
CA LEU A 48 -3.71 -6.24 -2.95
C LEU A 48 -5.01 -6.99 -2.58
N PHE A 49 -4.89 -8.19 -1.99
CA PHE A 49 -6.06 -8.99 -1.62
C PHE A 49 -6.87 -8.33 -0.49
N SER A 50 -6.21 -7.79 0.53
CA SER A 50 -6.91 -7.11 1.63
C SER A 50 -7.64 -5.85 1.14
N THR A 51 -6.99 -5.02 0.32
CA THR A 51 -7.60 -3.81 -0.25
C THR A 51 -8.80 -4.14 -1.14
N ILE A 52 -8.72 -5.17 -1.99
CA ILE A 52 -9.85 -5.59 -2.83
C ILE A 52 -11.02 -6.04 -1.95
N ALA A 53 -10.77 -6.86 -0.94
CA ALA A 53 -11.81 -7.31 -0.02
C ALA A 53 -12.46 -6.12 0.71
N LEU A 54 -11.65 -5.15 1.17
CA LEU A 54 -12.13 -3.94 1.83
C LEU A 54 -12.99 -3.09 0.87
N SER A 55 -12.51 -2.88 -0.35
CA SER A 55 -13.21 -2.10 -1.39
C SER A 55 -14.56 -2.70 -1.72
N ILE A 56 -14.64 -4.02 -1.88
CA ILE A 56 -15.91 -4.74 -2.08
C ILE A 56 -16.83 -4.54 -0.88
N GLY A 57 -16.31 -4.61 0.35
CA GLY A 57 -17.07 -4.34 1.57
C GLY A 57 -17.67 -2.93 1.60
N PHE A 58 -16.93 -1.91 1.17
CA PHE A 58 -17.45 -0.55 1.04
C PHE A 58 -18.43 -0.39 -0.12
N PHE A 59 -18.21 -1.08 -1.24
CA PHE A 59 -19.17 -1.09 -2.35
C PHE A 59 -20.48 -1.79 -1.99
N ALA A 60 -20.51 -2.72 -1.03
CA ALA A 60 -21.76 -3.27 -0.53
C ALA A 60 -22.70 -2.18 0.02
N TYR A 61 -22.17 -1.05 0.52
CA TYR A 61 -22.99 0.09 0.98
C TYR A 61 -23.73 0.81 -0.16
N THR A 62 -23.37 0.61 -1.43
CA THR A 62 -24.12 1.18 -2.55
C THR A 62 -25.50 0.57 -2.72
N GLN A 63 -25.76 -0.59 -2.08
CA GLN A 63 -27.08 -1.23 -2.06
C GLN A 63 -28.00 -0.65 -0.96
N SER A 64 -27.51 0.28 -0.14
CA SER A 64 -28.31 0.91 0.92
C SER A 64 -29.40 1.82 0.36
N SER A 65 -30.54 1.94 1.06
CA SER A 65 -31.58 2.91 0.75
C SER A 65 -31.24 4.35 1.18
N LEU A 66 -30.14 4.54 1.90
CA LEU A 66 -29.69 5.84 2.40
C LEU A 66 -28.63 6.43 1.48
N ASN A 67 -28.93 7.55 0.81
CA ASN A 67 -28.01 8.25 -0.09
C ASN A 67 -26.63 8.57 0.54
N ASN A 68 -26.60 8.88 1.85
CA ASN A 68 -25.36 9.12 2.57
C ASN A 68 -24.46 7.88 2.60
N LEU A 69 -25.03 6.68 2.78
CA LEU A 69 -24.27 5.44 2.80
C LEU A 69 -23.79 5.05 1.40
N ILE A 70 -24.61 5.26 0.37
CA ILE A 70 -24.21 5.02 -1.03
C ILE A 70 -22.99 5.89 -1.39
N SER A 71 -23.09 7.20 -1.12
CA SER A 71 -22.02 8.15 -1.44
C SER A 71 -20.75 7.84 -0.63
N PHE A 72 -20.91 7.49 0.65
CA PHE A 72 -19.80 7.09 1.51
C PHE A 72 -19.11 5.82 1.01
N GLY A 73 -19.87 4.79 0.61
CA GLY A 73 -19.35 3.54 0.07
C GLY A 73 -18.56 3.75 -1.23
N LEU A 74 -19.10 4.55 -2.14
CA LEU A 74 -18.41 4.89 -3.40
C LEU A 74 -17.11 5.66 -3.14
N ILE A 75 -17.17 6.78 -2.43
CA ILE A 75 -16.00 7.64 -2.20
C ILE A 75 -14.92 6.85 -1.44
N THR A 76 -15.29 6.10 -0.40
CA THR A 76 -14.33 5.33 0.39
C THR A 76 -13.73 4.17 -0.40
N GLY A 77 -14.55 3.41 -1.13
CA GLY A 77 -14.07 2.31 -1.98
C GLY A 77 -13.08 2.80 -3.04
N PHE A 78 -13.38 3.89 -3.74
CA PHE A 78 -12.43 4.49 -4.70
C PHE A 78 -11.17 5.02 -4.02
N THR A 79 -11.31 5.67 -2.85
CA THR A 79 -10.15 6.19 -2.11
C THR A 79 -9.19 5.07 -1.72
N ILE A 80 -9.72 3.93 -1.27
CA ILE A 80 -8.93 2.75 -0.90
C ILE A 80 -8.17 2.18 -2.10
N ILE A 81 -8.81 2.09 -3.27
CA ILE A 81 -8.16 1.61 -4.50
C ILE A 81 -7.03 2.58 -4.92
N ILE A 82 -7.28 3.89 -4.84
CA ILE A 82 -6.26 4.91 -5.17
C ILE A 82 -5.10 4.84 -4.19
N ALA A 83 -5.37 4.65 -2.89
CA ALA A 83 -4.33 4.51 -1.87
C ALA A 83 -3.43 3.30 -2.14
N LEU A 84 -4.01 2.14 -2.45
CA LEU A 84 -3.25 0.95 -2.85
C LEU A 84 -2.36 1.19 -4.07
N LEU A 85 -2.90 1.84 -5.11
CA LEU A 85 -2.10 2.18 -6.30
C LEU A 85 -0.96 3.12 -5.93
N ALA A 86 -1.20 4.09 -5.05
CA ALA A 86 -0.17 4.95 -4.53
C ALA A 86 0.89 4.12 -3.78
N ASP A 87 0.53 3.23 -2.86
CA ASP A 87 1.51 2.45 -2.10
C ASP A 87 2.34 1.52 -2.99
N LEU A 88 1.72 0.82 -3.93
CA LEU A 88 2.44 -0.09 -4.84
C LEU A 88 3.38 0.63 -5.81
N LEU A 89 3.15 1.91 -6.10
CA LEU A 89 4.01 2.70 -7.00
C LEU A 89 5.04 3.52 -6.20
N LEU A 90 4.62 4.14 -5.10
CA LEU A 90 5.42 5.07 -4.32
C LEU A 90 6.35 4.33 -3.37
N ALA A 91 5.93 3.25 -2.72
CA ALA A 91 6.80 2.48 -1.81
C ALA A 91 8.06 1.93 -2.49
N PRO A 92 7.99 1.22 -3.66
CA PRO A 92 9.20 0.76 -4.34
C PRO A 92 10.04 1.92 -4.88
N ALA A 93 9.41 3.00 -5.36
CA ALA A 93 10.13 4.18 -5.86
C ALA A 93 10.91 4.87 -4.74
N MET A 94 10.31 5.03 -3.56
CA MET A 94 10.95 5.61 -2.39
C MET A 94 12.10 4.72 -1.89
N MET A 95 11.90 3.41 -1.82
CA MET A 95 12.96 2.47 -1.45
C MET A 95 14.13 2.51 -2.41
N ALA A 96 13.86 2.49 -3.71
CA ALA A 96 14.88 2.60 -4.74
C ALA A 96 15.65 3.93 -4.63
N LEU A 97 14.96 5.05 -4.35
CA LEU A 97 15.60 6.36 -4.23
C LEU A 97 16.47 6.48 -2.97
N ILE A 98 15.96 6.03 -1.81
CA ILE A 98 16.66 6.13 -0.52
C ILE A 98 17.88 5.22 -0.51
N TYR A 99 17.74 3.97 -0.95
CA TYR A 99 18.83 3.00 -0.89
C TYR A 99 19.82 3.08 -2.07
N ARG A 100 19.45 3.67 -3.21
CA ARG A 100 20.41 4.00 -4.28
C ARG A 100 21.56 4.88 -3.80
N ASN A 101 21.36 5.67 -2.74
CA ASN A 101 22.41 6.51 -2.17
C ASN A 101 23.32 5.75 -1.17
N SER A 102 22.90 4.57 -0.70
CA SER A 102 23.67 3.70 0.19
C SER A 102 24.66 2.80 -0.57
N ASP A 103 24.41 2.57 -1.86
CA ASP A 103 25.32 1.86 -2.78
C ASP A 103 26.37 2.80 -3.42
N SER A 104 26.52 4.04 -2.93
CA SER A 104 27.69 4.84 -3.33
C SER A 104 28.92 4.15 -2.75
N PRO A 105 29.85 3.64 -3.58
CA PRO A 105 31.10 3.10 -3.08
C PRO A 105 31.78 4.21 -2.28
N SER A 106 32.18 3.86 -1.06
CA SER A 106 33.23 4.55 -0.32
C SER A 106 34.28 5.03 -1.31
N LYS A 107 34.30 6.34 -1.58
CA LYS A 107 35.52 7.00 -2.04
C LYS A 107 36.37 7.31 -0.82
#